data_AF-A0A7X4ICE9-F1
#
_entry.id   AF-A0A7X4ICE9-F1
#
_cell.length_a   1.000
_cell.length_b   1.000
_cell.length_c   1.000
_cell.angle_alpha   90.00
_cell.angle_beta   90.00
_cell.angle_gamma   90.00
#
_symmetry.space_group_name_H-M   'P 1'
#
loop_
_entity.id
_entity.type
_entity.pdbx_description
1 polymer ?
#
loop_
_entity_poly.entity_id
_entity_poly.type
_entity_poly.pdbx_seq_one_letter_code
_entity_poly.pdbx_strand_id
1 'polypeptide(L)'
;LRKKSREVYLIGEGYFEVQKNQEKPFIVHADDINVKVLGTVFNVRSYPEDSEIEVSLIKGRVNVFSASETRDNVILAPDEQLTYDKRSGKMNHHHVDALQTSQWTTGRLSFVNASVPEIMKAIERKYDVRIVIHSKYLDKEVFSGSISPKLTVEEILDYMDVDNKYSWSRSGNVITITDKSIK
;
A
#
# COMPACT_ATOMS: atom_id res chain seq x y z
N LEU A 1 -31.50 -18.64 3.36
CA LEU A 1 -31.30 -17.84 2.13
C LEU A 1 -29.83 -17.95 1.69
N ARG A 2 -29.54 -18.52 0.51
CA ARG A 2 -28.16 -18.70 0.02
C ARG A 2 -27.63 -17.33 -0.45
N LYS A 3 -26.57 -16.79 0.18
CA LYS A 3 -25.98 -15.50 -0.22
C LYS A 3 -25.55 -15.56 -1.70
N LYS A 4 -25.94 -14.55 -2.51
CA LYS A 4 -25.67 -14.44 -3.96
C LYS A 4 -24.20 -14.09 -4.29
N SER A 5 -23.44 -13.62 -3.30
CA SER A 5 -22.07 -13.12 -3.41
C SER A 5 -21.23 -13.55 -2.20
N ARG A 6 -19.90 -13.44 -2.32
CA ARG A 6 -18.91 -13.50 -1.23
C ARG A 6 -18.40 -12.09 -1.03
N GLU A 7 -18.57 -11.51 0.14
CA GLU A 7 -18.27 -10.09 0.38
C GLU A 7 -17.36 -9.96 1.59
N VAL A 8 -16.38 -9.07 1.49
CA VAL A 8 -15.45 -8.70 2.57
C VAL A 8 -15.27 -7.18 2.59
N TYR A 9 -14.99 -6.63 3.77
CA TYR A 9 -14.70 -5.21 3.96
C TYR A 9 -13.25 -5.07 4.40
N LEU A 10 -12.49 -4.22 3.72
CA LEU A 10 -11.06 -4.04 3.94
C LEU A 10 -10.77 -2.61 4.40
N ILE A 11 -10.04 -2.50 5.51
CA ILE A 11 -9.33 -1.29 5.95
C ILE A 11 -7.87 -1.71 6.10
N GLY A 12 -6.96 -1.04 5.40
CA GLY A 12 -5.56 -1.42 5.31
C GLY A 12 -5.23 -2.15 4.02
N GLU A 13 -4.34 -3.14 4.07
CA GLU A 13 -3.86 -3.86 2.87
C GLU A 13 -4.16 -5.35 2.93
N GLY A 14 -4.56 -5.91 1.78
CA GLY A 14 -5.01 -7.30 1.67
C GLY A 14 -4.59 -7.92 0.34
N TYR A 15 -3.99 -9.11 0.45
CA TYR A 15 -3.66 -9.98 -0.68
C TYR A 15 -4.70 -11.08 -0.77
N PHE A 16 -5.28 -11.27 -1.95
CA PHE A 16 -6.41 -12.17 -2.17
C PHE A 16 -6.10 -13.20 -3.25
N GLU A 17 -6.18 -14.48 -2.87
CA GLU A 17 -6.24 -15.61 -3.80
C GLU A 17 -7.67 -16.17 -3.85
N VAL A 18 -8.46 -15.67 -4.80
CA VAL A 18 -9.88 -16.03 -4.87
C VAL A 18 -10.08 -17.24 -5.78
N GLN A 19 -10.60 -18.34 -5.21
CA GLN A 19 -11.00 -19.50 -6.01
C GLN A 19 -12.10 -19.14 -7.01
N LYS A 20 -11.96 -19.66 -8.24
CA LYS A 20 -12.88 -19.40 -9.35
C LYS A 20 -14.29 -19.92 -9.08
N ASN A 21 -15.27 -19.03 -9.14
CA ASN A 21 -16.69 -19.35 -9.05
C ASN A 21 -17.50 -18.26 -9.76
N GLN A 22 -18.01 -18.56 -10.96
CA GLN A 22 -18.76 -17.60 -11.78
C GLN A 22 -20.18 -17.34 -11.25
N GLU A 23 -20.77 -18.32 -10.56
CA GLU A 23 -22.11 -18.21 -9.98
C GLU A 23 -22.13 -17.37 -8.70
N LYS A 24 -20.98 -17.21 -8.05
CA LYS A 24 -20.84 -16.51 -6.77
C LYS A 24 -19.63 -15.56 -6.77
N PRO A 25 -19.80 -14.33 -7.31
CA PRO A 25 -18.75 -13.31 -7.34
C PRO A 25 -18.18 -13.03 -5.96
N PHE A 26 -16.91 -12.66 -5.92
CA PHE A 26 -16.23 -12.16 -4.72
C PHE A 26 -16.08 -10.64 -4.84
N ILE A 27 -16.44 -9.91 -3.79
CA ILE A 27 -16.42 -8.44 -3.75
C ILE A 27 -15.63 -8.00 -2.51
N VAL A 28 -14.61 -7.17 -2.72
CA VAL A 28 -13.94 -6.44 -1.65
C VAL A 28 -14.50 -5.03 -1.64
N HIS A 29 -15.05 -4.62 -0.51
CA HIS A 29 -15.42 -3.24 -0.22
C HIS A 29 -14.22 -2.56 0.44
N ALA A 30 -13.66 -1.55 -0.20
CA ALA A 30 -12.48 -0.84 0.28
C ALA A 30 -12.74 0.66 0.17
N ASP A 31 -13.18 1.27 1.27
CA ASP A 31 -13.55 2.69 1.33
C ASP A 31 -14.57 3.03 0.22
N ASP A 32 -14.28 4.01 -0.65
CA ASP A 32 -15.16 4.46 -1.73
C ASP A 32 -15.12 3.59 -3.00
N ILE A 33 -14.42 2.45 -3.00
CA ILE A 33 -14.38 1.54 -4.16
C ILE A 33 -14.82 0.11 -3.83
N ASN A 34 -15.28 -0.57 -4.88
CA ASN A 34 -15.60 -2.00 -4.86
C ASN A 34 -14.75 -2.74 -5.88
N VAL A 35 -14.17 -3.86 -5.46
CA VAL A 35 -13.35 -4.74 -6.30
C VAL A 35 -14.08 -6.05 -6.49
N LYS A 36 -14.62 -6.28 -7.68
CA LYS A 36 -15.37 -7.50 -8.02
C LYS A 36 -14.58 -8.43 -8.90
N VAL A 37 -14.50 -9.69 -8.48
CA VAL A 37 -13.77 -10.75 -9.19
C VAL A 37 -14.58 -12.05 -9.24
N LEU A 38 -14.22 -12.92 -10.19
CA LEU A 38 -14.81 -14.27 -10.31
C LEU A 38 -13.81 -15.38 -9.97
N GLY A 39 -12.51 -15.07 -9.82
CA GLY A 39 -11.43 -16.01 -9.57
C GLY A 39 -10.10 -15.43 -10.02
N THR A 40 -9.32 -14.88 -9.08
CA THR A 40 -8.30 -13.87 -9.38
C THR A 40 -7.31 -13.77 -8.23
N VAL A 41 -6.06 -13.45 -8.54
CA VAL A 41 -5.01 -13.12 -7.58
C VAL A 41 -4.70 -11.63 -7.69
N PHE A 42 -4.88 -10.88 -6.61
CA PHE A 42 -4.75 -9.42 -6.61
C PHE A 42 -4.43 -8.88 -5.21
N ASN A 43 -3.89 -7.67 -5.16
CA ASN A 43 -3.62 -6.91 -3.94
C ASN A 43 -4.54 -5.68 -3.89
N VAL A 44 -5.04 -5.33 -2.71
CA VAL A 44 -5.78 -4.09 -2.46
C VAL A 44 -5.14 -3.38 -1.28
N ARG A 45 -4.79 -2.10 -1.47
CA ARG A 45 -4.26 -1.22 -0.43
C ARG A 45 -5.22 -0.05 -0.24
N SER A 46 -5.84 0.03 0.92
CA SER A 46 -6.83 1.05 1.29
C SER A 46 -6.66 1.47 2.75
N TYR A 47 -5.53 2.09 3.06
CA TYR A 47 -5.30 2.68 4.38
C TYR A 47 -6.05 4.02 4.50
N PRO A 48 -6.73 4.31 5.63
CA PRO A 48 -7.42 5.59 5.82
C PRO A 48 -6.52 6.83 5.68
N GLU A 49 -5.26 6.71 6.08
CA GLU A 49 -4.27 7.79 6.08
C GLU A 49 -3.49 7.95 4.77
N ASP A 50 -3.68 7.05 3.79
CA ASP A 50 -3.12 7.18 2.45
C ASP A 50 -4.08 8.01 1.59
N SER A 51 -3.55 8.87 0.71
CA SER A 51 -4.34 9.73 -0.17
C SER A 51 -5.04 8.95 -1.29
N GLU A 52 -4.57 7.73 -1.56
CA GLU A 52 -5.04 6.89 -2.65
C GLU A 52 -5.42 5.49 -2.16
N ILE A 53 -6.27 4.84 -2.94
CA ILE A 53 -6.55 3.39 -2.86
C ILE A 53 -5.91 2.74 -4.08
N GLU A 54 -5.19 1.65 -3.87
CA GLU A 54 -4.54 0.91 -4.96
C GLU A 54 -5.13 -0.49 -5.11
N VAL A 55 -5.32 -0.91 -6.36
CA VAL A 55 -5.73 -2.28 -6.70
C VAL A 55 -4.81 -2.81 -7.78
N SER A 56 -4.02 -3.84 -7.46
CA SER A 56 -3.02 -4.41 -8.36
C SER A 56 -3.38 -5.83 -8.75
N LEU A 57 -3.46 -6.11 -10.05
CA LEU A 57 -3.87 -7.40 -10.56
C LEU A 57 -2.67 -8.27 -10.95
N ILE A 58 -2.51 -9.40 -10.27
CA ILE A 58 -1.43 -10.37 -10.53
C ILE A 58 -1.89 -11.45 -11.52
N LYS A 59 -3.11 -11.98 -11.37
CA LYS A 59 -3.65 -13.00 -12.27
C LYS A 59 -5.16 -12.94 -12.37
N GLY A 60 -5.69 -13.01 -13.59
CA GLY A 60 -7.13 -13.12 -13.85
C GLY A 60 -7.69 -11.83 -14.41
N ARG A 61 -8.81 -11.35 -13.86
CA ARG A 61 -9.48 -10.12 -14.27
C ARG A 61 -10.21 -9.50 -13.08
N VAL A 62 -10.02 -8.21 -12.89
CA VAL A 62 -10.68 -7.43 -11.83
C VAL A 62 -11.59 -6.40 -12.47
N ASN A 63 -12.78 -6.22 -11.90
CA ASN A 63 -13.64 -5.08 -12.19
C ASN A 63 -13.68 -4.18 -10.96
N VAL A 64 -13.13 -2.97 -11.07
CA VAL A 64 -13.15 -1.95 -10.02
C VAL A 64 -14.19 -0.90 -10.38
N PHE A 65 -15.00 -0.48 -9.41
CA PHE A 65 -16.01 0.56 -9.60
C PHE A 65 -16.23 1.34 -8.31
N SER A 66 -16.62 2.60 -8.45
CA SER A 66 -16.93 3.46 -7.31
C SER A 66 -18.15 2.93 -6.54
N ALA A 67 -18.15 3.11 -5.22
CA ALA A 67 -19.29 2.80 -4.36
C ALA A 67 -20.48 3.74 -4.59
N SER A 68 -20.20 4.99 -4.97
CA SER A 68 -21.22 6.02 -5.21
C SER A 68 -21.74 6.04 -6.65
N GLU A 69 -20.94 5.59 -7.62
CA GLU A 69 -21.30 5.58 -9.04
C GLU A 69 -20.89 4.27 -9.72
N THR A 70 -21.87 3.58 -10.32
CA THR A 70 -21.63 2.30 -11.01
C THR A 70 -21.26 2.47 -12.48
N ARG A 71 -21.20 3.70 -13.01
CA ARG A 71 -20.91 3.96 -14.44
C ARG A 71 -19.43 3.95 -14.76
N ASP A 72 -18.59 4.40 -13.83
CA ASP A 72 -17.14 4.36 -13.98
C ASP A 72 -16.62 3.01 -13.48
N ASN A 73 -16.50 2.08 -14.42
CA ASN A 73 -15.95 0.76 -14.18
C ASN A 73 -14.62 0.61 -14.93
N VAL A 74 -13.57 0.24 -14.20
CA VAL A 74 -12.26 -0.07 -14.77
C VAL A 74 -12.04 -1.58 -14.69
N ILE A 75 -11.74 -2.18 -15.84
CA ILE A 75 -11.36 -3.58 -15.90
C ILE A 75 -9.85 -3.65 -16.00
N LEU A 76 -9.22 -4.28 -15.02
CA LEU A 76 -7.78 -4.51 -15.04
C LEU A 76 -7.44 -5.85 -15.72
N ALA A 77 -6.35 -5.83 -16.47
CA ALA A 77 -5.59 -6.99 -16.93
C ALA A 77 -4.41 -7.28 -15.96
N PRO A 78 -3.80 -8.49 -16.04
CA PRO A 78 -2.58 -8.78 -15.29
C PRO A 78 -1.50 -7.72 -15.50
N ASP A 79 -0.76 -7.41 -14.43
CA ASP A 79 0.29 -6.40 -14.36
C ASP A 79 -0.22 -4.96 -14.55
N GLU A 80 -1.51 -4.72 -14.27
CA GLU A 80 -2.07 -3.37 -14.15
C GLU A 80 -2.42 -3.06 -12.69
N GLN A 81 -2.22 -1.79 -12.35
CA GLN A 81 -2.65 -1.21 -11.08
C GLN A 81 -3.61 -0.05 -11.35
N LEU A 82 -4.71 -0.03 -10.61
CA LEU A 82 -5.59 1.12 -10.49
C LEU A 82 -5.20 1.92 -9.24
N THR A 83 -5.16 3.24 -9.39
CA THR A 83 -5.13 4.20 -8.28
C THR A 83 -6.43 4.97 -8.24
N TYR A 84 -7.00 5.13 -7.05
CA TYR A 84 -8.18 5.95 -6.78
C TYR A 84 -7.79 7.07 -5.82
N ASP A 85 -7.82 8.31 -6.30
CA ASP A 85 -7.55 9.49 -5.47
C ASP A 85 -8.79 9.79 -4.61
N LYS A 86 -8.65 9.64 -3.29
CA LYS A 86 -9.77 9.77 -2.34
C LYS A 86 -10.35 11.18 -2.25
N ARG A 87 -9.62 12.20 -2.70
CA ARG A 87 -10.06 13.60 -2.61
C ARG A 87 -10.88 14.00 -3.83
N SER A 88 -10.44 13.60 -5.01
CA SER A 88 -11.03 13.96 -6.30
C SER A 88 -12.02 12.91 -6.81
N GLY A 89 -11.96 11.69 -6.26
CA GLY A 89 -12.75 10.55 -6.70
C GLY A 89 -12.32 9.98 -8.05
N LYS A 90 -11.15 10.37 -8.57
CA LYS A 90 -10.67 9.96 -9.89
C LYS A 90 -9.98 8.61 -9.84
N MET A 91 -10.30 7.76 -10.80
CA MET A 91 -9.58 6.51 -11.08
C MET A 91 -8.58 6.71 -12.21
N ASN A 92 -7.34 6.29 -12.00
CA ASN A 92 -6.34 6.12 -13.05
C ASN A 92 -5.87 4.66 -13.05
N HIS A 93 -5.34 4.17 -14.16
CA HIS A 93 -4.67 2.88 -14.19
C HIS A 93 -3.42 2.93 -15.06
N HIS A 94 -2.45 2.10 -14.72
CA HIS A 94 -1.16 2.02 -15.40
C HIS A 94 -0.53 0.64 -15.20
N HIS A 95 0.52 0.35 -15.97
CA HIS A 95 1.24 -0.92 -15.88
C HIS A 95 2.26 -0.90 -14.73
N VAL A 96 2.37 -2.01 -14.00
CA VAL A 96 3.30 -2.21 -12.88
C VAL A 96 3.78 -3.67 -12.83
N ASP A 97 4.89 -3.94 -12.14
CA ASP A 97 5.19 -5.31 -11.69
C ASP A 97 4.28 -5.65 -10.51
N ALA A 98 3.10 -6.23 -10.80
CA ALA A 98 2.06 -6.46 -9.79
C ALA A 98 2.52 -7.42 -8.68
N LEU A 99 3.48 -8.31 -8.96
CA LEU A 99 4.03 -9.20 -7.93
C LEU A 99 4.78 -8.42 -6.84
N GLN A 100 5.42 -7.29 -7.16
CA GLN A 100 6.08 -6.43 -6.16
C GLN A 100 5.10 -5.96 -5.09
N THR A 101 3.86 -5.63 -5.50
CA THR A 101 2.81 -5.14 -4.59
C THR A 101 2.37 -6.17 -3.56
N SER A 102 2.66 -7.45 -3.78
CA SER A 102 2.35 -8.53 -2.83
C SER A 102 3.51 -8.90 -1.90
N GLN A 103 4.69 -8.31 -2.07
CA GLN A 103 5.88 -8.73 -1.31
C GLN A 103 5.77 -8.51 0.20
N TRP A 104 4.90 -7.59 0.64
CA TRP A 104 4.61 -7.38 2.06
C TRP A 104 4.10 -8.66 2.74
N THR A 105 3.44 -9.56 2.01
CA THR A 105 2.99 -10.88 2.53
C THR A 105 4.15 -11.77 2.97
N THR A 106 5.35 -11.54 2.45
CA THR A 106 6.60 -12.21 2.84
C THR A 106 7.42 -11.41 3.86
N GLY A 107 6.85 -10.30 4.38
CA GLY A 107 7.51 -9.36 5.27
C GLY A 107 8.53 -8.45 4.59
N ARG A 108 8.69 -8.50 3.27
CA ARG A 108 9.56 -7.60 2.51
C ARG A 108 8.78 -6.33 2.15
N LEU A 109 9.37 -5.16 2.39
CA LEU A 109 8.84 -3.90 1.86
C LEU A 109 9.58 -3.56 0.58
N SER A 110 8.89 -3.08 -0.44
CA SER A 110 9.47 -2.69 -1.72
C SER A 110 8.93 -1.33 -2.11
N PHE A 111 9.80 -0.44 -2.55
CA PHE A 111 9.49 0.94 -2.86
C PHE A 111 10.09 1.31 -4.19
N VAL A 112 9.33 2.05 -5.00
CA VAL A 112 9.78 2.63 -6.26
C VAL A 112 9.45 4.10 -6.22
N ASN A 113 10.48 4.95 -6.18
CA ASN A 113 10.36 6.40 -6.11
C ASN A 113 9.40 6.88 -5.00
N ALA A 114 9.40 6.20 -3.85
CA ALA A 114 8.52 6.51 -2.74
C ALA A 114 9.11 7.61 -1.86
N SER A 115 8.28 8.53 -1.41
CA SER A 115 8.68 9.57 -0.46
C SER A 115 9.04 8.97 0.90
N VAL A 116 9.96 9.61 1.63
CA VAL A 116 10.30 9.15 3.00
C VAL A 116 9.06 9.04 3.89
N PRO A 117 8.10 9.99 3.91
CA PRO A 117 6.88 9.83 4.69
C PRO A 117 6.09 8.54 4.38
N GLU A 118 6.00 8.13 3.11
CA GLU A 118 5.33 6.89 2.71
C GLU A 118 6.10 5.65 3.22
N ILE A 119 7.43 5.68 3.10
CA ILE A 119 8.31 4.62 3.60
C ILE A 119 8.17 4.48 5.12
N MET A 120 8.20 5.60 5.86
CA MET A 120 8.07 5.61 7.30
C MET A 120 6.71 5.05 7.75
N LYS A 121 5.61 5.42 7.09
CA LYS A 121 4.29 4.80 7.36
C LYS A 121 4.29 3.29 7.14
N ALA A 122 4.93 2.81 6.07
CA ALA A 122 5.04 1.37 5.82
C ALA A 122 5.86 0.66 6.90
N ILE A 123 6.90 1.31 7.43
CA ILE A 123 7.69 0.81 8.56
C ILE A 123 6.86 0.83 9.85
N GLU A 124 6.14 1.92 10.15
CA GLU A 124 5.23 2.01 11.31
C GLU A 124 4.26 0.82 11.36
N ARG A 125 3.59 0.55 10.22
CA ARG A 125 2.62 -0.56 10.09
C ARG A 125 3.25 -1.92 10.28
N LYS A 126 4.46 -2.14 9.74
CA LYS A 126 5.13 -3.44 9.79
C LYS A 126 5.70 -3.76 11.17
N TYR A 127 6.25 -2.76 11.85
CA TYR A 127 6.99 -2.95 13.10
C TYR A 127 6.20 -2.52 14.35
N ASP A 128 4.96 -2.06 14.17
CA ASP A 128 4.08 -1.58 15.25
C ASP A 128 4.73 -0.47 16.11
N VAL A 129 5.29 0.52 15.41
CA VAL A 129 5.94 1.70 16.00
C VAL A 129 5.30 2.98 15.49
N ARG A 130 5.51 4.08 16.21
CA ARG A 130 5.17 5.43 15.74
C ARG A 130 6.44 6.17 15.36
N ILE A 131 6.50 6.74 14.17
CA ILE A 131 7.63 7.52 13.66
C ILE A 131 7.20 8.97 13.51
N VAL A 132 7.89 9.86 14.21
CA VAL A 132 7.68 11.31 14.13
C VAL A 132 8.87 11.93 13.43
N ILE A 133 8.61 12.57 12.28
CA ILE A 133 9.64 13.24 11.48
C ILE A 133 9.67 14.73 11.85
N HIS A 134 10.82 15.18 12.33
CA HIS A 134 11.16 16.58 12.58
C HIS A 134 12.38 16.96 11.73
N SER A 135 12.28 16.73 10.43
CA SER A 135 13.34 16.98 9.45
C SER A 135 12.76 17.66 8.21
N LYS A 136 13.37 18.77 7.78
CA LYS A 136 12.96 19.44 6.53
C LYS A 136 13.58 18.81 5.28
N TYR A 137 14.65 18.02 5.44
CA TYR A 137 15.29 17.36 4.31
C TYR A 137 14.54 16.08 3.92
N LEU A 138 14.11 15.27 4.91
CA LEU A 138 13.39 14.01 4.65
C LEU A 138 12.08 14.21 3.89
N ASP A 139 11.37 15.32 4.09
CA ASP A 139 10.14 15.63 3.37
C ASP A 139 10.31 15.72 1.85
N LYS A 140 11.55 15.88 1.36
CA LYS A 140 11.86 16.04 -0.07
C LYS A 140 12.58 14.85 -0.68
N GLU A 141 12.97 13.87 0.13
CA GLU A 141 13.73 12.71 -0.34
C GLU A 141 12.79 11.59 -0.79
N VAL A 142 13.20 10.90 -1.86
CA VAL A 142 12.53 9.72 -2.41
C VAL A 142 13.53 8.59 -2.50
N PHE A 143 13.09 7.37 -2.24
CA PHE A 143 13.93 6.17 -2.32
C PHE A 143 13.28 5.11 -3.18
N SER A 144 14.14 4.34 -3.85
CA SER A 144 13.78 3.10 -4.53
C SER A 144 14.63 1.97 -3.97
N GLY A 145 14.02 0.85 -3.64
CA GLY A 145 14.72 -0.27 -3.04
C GLY A 145 13.80 -1.23 -2.31
N SER A 146 14.39 -2.26 -1.69
CA SER A 146 13.65 -3.22 -0.88
C SER A 146 14.25 -3.35 0.51
N ILE A 147 13.40 -3.43 1.52
CA ILE A 147 13.76 -3.64 2.91
C ILE A 147 13.52 -5.10 3.25
N SER A 148 14.59 -5.78 3.66
CA SER A 148 14.52 -7.17 4.11
C SER A 148 13.66 -7.32 5.37
N PRO A 149 12.86 -8.39 5.50
CA PRO A 149 12.13 -8.71 6.73
C PRO A 149 13.03 -8.89 7.96
N LYS A 150 14.33 -9.14 7.76
CA LYS A 150 15.29 -9.40 8.83
C LYS A 150 15.83 -8.15 9.52
N LEU A 151 15.62 -6.97 8.94
CA LEU A 151 16.14 -5.72 9.50
C LEU A 151 15.23 -5.20 10.61
N THR A 152 15.85 -4.65 11.64
CA THR A 152 15.21 -3.82 12.68
C THR A 152 14.87 -2.43 12.15
N VAL A 153 14.00 -1.69 12.85
CA VAL A 153 13.69 -0.30 12.46
C VAL A 153 14.94 0.56 12.53
N GLU A 154 15.76 0.35 13.55
CA GLU A 154 17.00 1.08 13.80
C GLU A 154 18.01 0.87 12.66
N GLU A 155 18.24 -0.38 12.23
CA GLU A 155 19.10 -0.66 11.08
C GLU A 155 18.57 -0.03 9.78
N ILE A 156 17.25 0.00 9.59
CA ILE A 156 16.64 0.64 8.42
C ILE A 156 16.91 2.14 8.44
N LEU A 157 16.71 2.81 9.57
CA LEU A 157 16.97 4.25 9.72
C LEU A 157 18.44 4.58 9.48
N ASP A 158 19.35 3.75 10.00
CA ASP A 158 20.79 3.90 9.77
C ASP A 158 21.16 3.72 8.29
N TYR A 159 20.53 2.79 7.57
CA TYR A 159 20.75 2.63 6.12
C TYR A 159 20.14 3.73 5.28
N MET A 160 19.05 4.36 5.73
CA MET A 160 18.45 5.50 5.05
C MET A 160 19.24 6.79 5.27
N ASP A 161 19.99 6.93 6.36
CA ASP A 161 20.86 8.08 6.66
C ASP A 161 22.21 8.04 5.91
N VAL A 162 22.18 7.89 4.57
CA VAL A 162 23.39 7.73 3.74
C VAL A 162 24.37 8.91 3.87
N ASP A 163 23.83 10.13 3.95
CA ASP A 163 24.62 11.36 4.02
C ASP A 163 24.90 11.83 5.46
N ASN A 164 24.56 11.02 6.46
CA ASN A 164 24.71 11.35 7.88
C ASN A 164 24.02 12.69 8.26
N LYS A 165 22.87 12.96 7.64
CA LYS A 165 22.05 14.18 7.80
C LYS A 165 21.08 14.09 8.98
N TYR A 166 20.81 12.89 9.51
CA TYR A 166 19.72 12.67 10.45
C TYR A 166 20.16 11.98 11.72
N SER A 167 19.53 12.30 12.84
CA SER A 167 19.65 11.53 14.08
C SER A 167 18.28 11.01 14.47
N TRP A 168 18.23 9.84 15.09
CA TRP A 168 17.00 9.30 15.63
C TRP A 168 17.16 8.96 17.11
N SER A 169 16.03 9.00 17.83
CA SER A 169 15.94 8.56 19.22
C SER A 169 14.65 7.78 19.42
N ARG A 170 14.65 6.85 20.36
CA ARG A 170 13.50 6.00 20.67
C ARG A 170 13.06 6.18 22.12
N SER A 171 11.76 6.38 22.32
CA SER A 171 11.11 6.41 23.62
C SER A 171 9.85 5.52 23.57
N GLY A 172 9.94 4.32 24.14
CA GLY A 172 8.89 3.31 24.04
C GLY A 172 8.67 2.86 22.58
N ASN A 173 7.43 3.03 22.08
CA ASN A 173 7.08 2.73 20.68
C ASN A 173 7.35 3.92 19.73
N VAL A 174 7.67 5.10 20.27
CA VAL A 174 7.84 6.31 19.48
C VAL A 174 9.30 6.50 19.10
N ILE A 175 9.56 6.64 17.80
CA ILE A 175 10.84 7.00 17.23
C ILE A 175 10.74 8.42 16.68
N THR A 176 11.67 9.28 17.06
CA THR A 176 11.73 10.67 16.58
C THR A 176 12.99 10.85 15.75
N ILE A 177 12.82 11.32 14.52
CA ILE A 177 13.91 11.61 13.58
C ILE A 177 14.08 13.13 13.48
N THR A 178 15.30 13.64 13.65
CA THR A 178 15.64 15.07 13.60
C THR A 178 16.82 15.33 12.69
N ASP A 179 16.90 16.54 12.14
CA ASP A 179 18.09 17.00 11.42
C ASP A 179 19.32 17.01 12.35
N LYS A 180 20.43 16.42 11.92
CA LYS A 180 21.73 16.62 12.59
C LYS A 180 22.15 18.06 12.37
N SER A 181 22.54 18.74 13.44
CA SER A 181 23.13 20.07 13.32
C SER A 181 24.43 19.97 12.52
N ILE A 182 24.48 20.64 11.37
CA ILE A 182 25.72 20.84 10.63
C ILE A 182 26.62 21.69 11.54
N LYS A 183 27.73 21.11 12.00
CA LYS A 183 28.80 21.89 12.63
C LYS A 183 29.59 22.65 11.58
#